data_AF-A0A3B8WE79-F1
#
_entry.id   AF-A0A3B8WE79-F1
#
_cell.length_a   1.000
_cell.length_b   1.000
_cell.length_c   1.000
_cell.angle_alpha   90.00
_cell.angle_beta   90.00
_cell.angle_gamma   90.00
#
_symmetry.space_group_name_H-M   'P 1'
#
loop_
_entity.id
_entity.type
_entity.pdbx_description
1 polymer ?
#
loop_
_entity_poly.entity_id
_entity_poly.type
_entity_poly.pdbx_seq_one_letter_code
_entity_poly.pdbx_strand_id
1 'polypeptide(L)' 'IADLAVALNTGQIKTGSASRSDRMAKYNQLLRIEEELGDVAYFPGKNF' A
#
# COMPACT_ATOMS: atom_id res chain seq x y z
N ILE A 1 -6.04 -5.35 -4.15
CA ILE A 1 -4.61 -5.76 -4.23
C ILE A 1 -3.72 -5.01 -3.25
N ALA A 2 -4.06 -3.79 -2.82
CA ALA A 2 -3.35 -3.12 -1.73
C ALA A 2 -3.34 -3.99 -0.45
N ASP A 3 -4.52 -4.42 -0.01
CA ASP A 3 -4.71 -5.27 1.17
C ASP A 3 -3.97 -6.61 1.03
N LEU A 4 -4.02 -7.22 -0.16
CA LEU A 4 -3.30 -8.45 -0.46
C LEU A 4 -1.78 -8.28 -0.37
N ALA A 5 -1.24 -7.17 -0.90
CA ALA A 5 0.19 -6.90 -0.85
C ALA A 5 0.69 -6.67 0.58
N VAL A 6 -0.10 -5.98 1.41
CA VAL A 6 0.20 -5.81 2.84
C VAL A 6 0.09 -7.13 3.59
N ALA A 7 -1.01 -7.88 3.41
CA ALA A 7 -1.24 -9.14 4.12
C ALA A 7 -0.20 -10.22 3.79
N LEU A 8 0.29 -10.26 2.55
CA LEU A 8 1.37 -11.16 2.13
C LEU A 8 2.78 -10.58 2.40
N ASN A 9 2.87 -9.38 2.99
CA ASN A 9 4.12 -8.69 3.26
C ASN A 9 5.07 -8.65 2.05
N THR A 10 4.55 -8.32 0.87
CA THR A 10 5.31 -8.40 -0.39
C THR A 10 6.35 -7.28 -0.56
N GLY A 11 6.34 -6.27 0.31
CA GLY A 11 7.25 -5.12 0.31
C GLY A 11 7.04 -4.11 -0.83
N GLN A 12 6.47 -4.53 -1.95
CA GLN A 12 6.23 -3.71 -3.14
C GLN A 12 4.91 -4.05 -3.82
N ILE A 13 4.34 -3.07 -4.52
CA ILE A 13 3.15 -3.23 -5.34
C ILE A 13 3.20 -2.28 -6.53
N LYS A 14 2.90 -2.79 -7.73
CA LYS A 14 2.71 -1.97 -8.93
C LYS A 14 1.24 -1.92 -9.27
N THR A 15 0.66 -0.72 -9.28
CA THR A 15 -0.77 -0.54 -9.51
C THR A 15 -1.10 0.61 -10.48
N GLY A 16 -0.18 0.94 -11.38
CA GLY A 16 -0.36 1.98 -12.39
C GLY A 16 0.26 3.32 -11.98
N SER A 17 -0.03 4.38 -12.74
CA SER A 17 0.35 5.75 -12.37
C SER A 17 -0.53 6.28 -11.24
N ALA A 18 -0.06 7.31 -10.54
CA ALA A 18 -0.85 8.09 -9.58
C ALA A 18 -1.85 9.02 -10.30
N SER A 19 -2.67 8.43 -11.17
CA SER A 19 -3.69 9.10 -11.96
C SER A 19 -4.80 8.10 -12.29
N ARG A 20 -6.00 8.60 -12.59
CA ARG A 20 -7.24 7.80 -12.76
C ARG A 20 -7.72 7.18 -11.45
N SER A 21 -9.02 7.28 -11.19
CA SER A 21 -9.61 6.95 -9.90
C SER A 21 -9.46 5.48 -9.50
N ASP A 22 -9.45 4.55 -10.46
CA ASP A 22 -9.30 3.12 -10.20
C ASP A 22 -7.90 2.74 -9.66
N ARG A 23 -6.87 3.46 -10.12
CA ARG A 23 -5.48 3.29 -9.67
C ARG A 23 -5.27 4.01 -8.34
N MET A 24 -5.74 5.25 -8.24
CA MET A 24 -5.72 6.04 -7.01
C MET A 24 -6.40 5.30 -5.85
N ALA A 25 -7.48 4.56 -6.11
CA ALA A 25 -8.13 3.76 -5.08
C ALA A 25 -7.19 2.76 -4.38
N LYS A 26 -6.17 2.23 -5.07
CA LYS A 26 -5.21 1.29 -4.48
C LYS A 26 -4.17 2.00 -3.63
N TYR A 27 -3.67 3.16 -4.08
CA TYR A 27 -2.78 4.00 -3.27
C TYR A 27 -3.47 4.55 -2.03
N ASN A 28 -4.70 5.06 -2.17
CA ASN A 28 -5.48 5.55 -1.04
C ASN A 28 -5.81 4.42 -0.04
N GLN A 29 -5.98 3.19 -0.52
CA GLN A 29 -6.17 2.05 0.36
C GLN A 29 -4.90 1.74 1.17
N LEU A 30 -3.69 1.89 0.59
CA LEU A 30 -2.44 1.76 1.36
C LEU A 30 -2.34 2.81 2.46
N LEU A 31 -2.72 4.06 2.19
CA LEU A 31 -2.74 5.14 3.19
C LEU A 31 -3.73 4.84 4.33
N ARG A 32 -4.92 4.31 4.02
CA ARG A 32 -5.89 3.91 5.06
C ARG A 32 -5.39 2.74 5.90
N ILE A 33 -4.74 1.76 5.27
CA ILE A 33 -4.16 0.62 6.00
C ILE A 33 -3.02 1.09 6.91
N GLU A 34 -2.17 2.01 6.43
CA GLU A 34 -1.14 2.64 7.27
C GLU A 34 -1.76 3.36 8.47
N GLU A 35 -2.80 4.17 8.24
CA GLU A 35 -3.53 4.87 9.32
C GLU A 35 -4.17 3.90 10.32
N GLU A 36 -4.75 2.79 9.84
CA GLU A 36 -5.36 1.74 10.67
C GLU A 36 -4.33 0.99 11.52
N LEU A 37 -3.14 0.71 10.96
CA LEU A 37 -2.05 0.05 11.67
C LEU A 37 -1.35 0.96 12.68
N GLY A 38 -1.35 2.27 12.46
CA GLY A 38 -0.74 3.25 13.37
C GLY A 38 0.71 2.89 13.72
N ASP A 39 1.00 2.76 15.01
CA ASP A 39 2.36 2.54 15.52
C ASP A 39 3.01 1.21 15.07
N VAL A 40 2.22 0.24 14.60
CA VAL A 40 2.76 -1.04 14.09
C VAL A 40 2.95 -1.05 12.57
N ALA A 41 2.61 0.03 11.88
CA ALA A 41 2.87 0.16 10.45
C ALA A 41 4.38 0.15 10.16
N TYR A 42 4.79 -0.62 9.15
CA TYR A 42 6.20 -0.71 8.73
C TYR A 42 6.35 -0.47 7.24
N PHE A 43 7.20 0.48 6.88
CA PHE A 43 7.57 0.75 5.50
C PHE A 43 8.98 0.20 5.20
N PRO A 44 9.12 -0.82 4.32
CA PRO A 44 10.41 -1.46 4.07
C PRO A 44 11.43 -0.54 3.34
N GLY A 45 10.98 0.55 2.73
CA GLY A 45 11.86 1.55 2.12
C GLY A 45 12.72 0.96 1.01
N LYS A 46 14.03 0.84 1.25
CA LYS A 46 15.00 0.24 0.30
C LYS A 46 15.13 -1.29 0.45
N ASN A 47 14.53 -1.87 1.48
CA ASN A 47 14.59 -3.31 1.80
C ASN A 47 13.33 -4.05 1.31
N PHE A 48 12.76 -3.63 0.17
CA PHE A 48 11.53 -4.19 -0.39
C PHE A 48 11.75 -5.46 -1.21
#